data_AF-A0A2W6BFC4-F1
#
_entry.id   AF-A0A2W6BFC4-F1
#
_cell.length_a   1.000
_cell.length_b   1.000
_cell.length_c   1.000
_cell.angle_alpha   90.00
_cell.angle_beta   90.00
_cell.angle_gamma   90.00
#
_symmetry.space_group_name_H-M   'P 1'
#
loop_
_entity.id
_entity.type
_entity.pdbx_description
1 polymer ?
#
loop_
_entity_poly.entity_id
_entity_poly.type
_entity_poly.pdbx_seq_one_letter_code
_entity_poly.pdbx_strand_id
1 'polypeptide(L)' 'MTRRLRGREAIQQLVDSGRLQKIPGVPQGGTTWLERARRILHSAEKVAVDDPDSAYVLAYDAARHASTALLVQQDCDRRA' A
#
# COMPACT_ATOMS: atom_id res chain seq x y z
N MET A 1 -3.29 21.00 -14.17
CA MET A 1 -3.24 19.59 -14.67
C MET A 1 -1.99 19.25 -15.50
N THR A 2 -1.13 20.21 -15.85
CA THR A 2 0.00 20.04 -16.79
C THR A 2 1.29 19.47 -16.17
N ARG A 3 1.56 19.69 -14.87
CA ARG A 3 2.80 19.23 -14.22
C ARG A 3 2.96 17.69 -14.21
N ARG A 4 1.84 16.97 -14.06
CA ARG A 4 1.81 15.51 -13.96
C ARG A 4 2.06 14.81 -15.31
N LEU A 5 1.58 15.42 -16.41
CA LEU A 5 1.81 14.91 -17.77
C LEU A 5 3.31 14.94 -18.14
N ARG A 6 3.99 16.06 -17.90
CA ARG A 6 5.45 16.17 -18.14
C ARG A 6 6.27 15.16 -17.33
N GLY A 7 5.91 14.97 -16.06
CA GLY A 7 6.59 14.00 -15.20
C GLY A 7 6.44 12.56 -15.71
N ARG A 8 5.25 12.20 -16.22
CA ARG A 8 4.99 10.88 -16.80
C ARG A 8 5.82 10.64 -18.06
N GLU A 9 5.87 11.61 -18.96
CA GLU A 9 6.65 11.51 -20.20
C GLU A 9 8.15 11.37 -19.92
N ALA A 10 8.69 12.15 -18.97
CA ALA A 10 10.09 12.05 -18.57
C ALA A 10 10.43 10.68 -17.97
N ILE A 11 9.56 10.12 -17.12
CA ILE A 11 9.75 8.78 -16.56
C ILE A 11 9.71 7.71 -17.66
N GLN A 12 8.77 7.82 -18.60
CA GLN A 12 8.66 6.86 -19.71
C GLN A 12 9.92 6.88 -20.59
N GLN A 13 10.43 8.06 -20.96
CA GLN A 13 11.68 8.19 -21.70
C GLN A 13 12.88 7.58 -20.98
N LEU A 14 12.93 7.72 -19.65
CA LEU A 14 13.99 7.13 -18.84
C LEU A 14 13.89 5.59 -18.78
N VAL A 15 12.68 5.03 -18.78
CA VAL A 15 12.47 3.58 -18.88
C VAL A 15 12.85 3.06 -20.28
N ASP A 16 12.40 3.74 -21.33
CA ASP A 16 12.65 3.33 -22.72
C ASP A 16 14.13 3.43 -23.10
N SER A 17 14.85 4.42 -22.55
CA SER A 17 16.31 4.56 -22.70
C SER A 17 17.13 3.61 -21.82
N GLY A 18 16.48 2.74 -21.05
CA GLY A 18 17.15 1.79 -20.14
C GLY A 18 17.84 2.45 -18.94
N ARG A 19 17.63 3.76 -18.73
CA ARG A 19 18.19 4.53 -17.61
C ARG A 19 17.39 4.34 -16.32
N LEU A 20 16.16 3.84 -16.43
CA LEU A 20 15.36 3.35 -15.32
C LEU A 20 14.88 1.93 -15.63
N GLN A 21 15.07 1.02 -14.67
CA GLN A 21 14.53 -0.33 -14.76
C GLN A 21 13.11 -0.35 -14.19
N LYS A 22 12.17 -0.91 -14.95
CA LYS A 22 10.82 -1.19 -14.44
C LYS A 22 10.88 -2.42 -13.56
N ILE A 23 10.85 -2.23 -12.24
CA ILE A 23 10.71 -3.33 -11.30
C ILE A 23 9.26 -3.84 -11.39
N PRO A 24 9.02 -5.12 -11.77
CA PRO A 24 7.68 -5.68 -11.71
C PRO A 24 7.18 -5.56 -10.27
N GLY A 25 5.99 -4.98 -10.10
CA GLY A 25 5.35 -4.95 -8.79
C GLY A 25 5.21 -6.40 -8.32
N VAL A 26 5.57 -6.68 -7.07
CA VAL A 26 5.45 -8.01 -6.49
C VAL A 26 4.02 -8.51 -6.76
N PRO A 27 3.83 -9.67 -7.44
CA PRO A 27 2.51 -10.11 -7.88
C PRO A 27 1.53 -10.41 -6.73
N GLN A 28 1.99 -10.39 -5.49
CA GLN A 28 1.18 -10.56 -4.28
C GLN A 28 0.47 -9.26 -3.87
N GLY A 29 -0.06 -8.56 -4.88
CA GLY A 29 -0.68 -7.25 -4.77
C GLY A 29 -1.69 -7.19 -3.63
N GLY A 30 -1.55 -6.19 -2.75
CA GLY A 30 -2.51 -5.78 -1.70
C GLY A 30 -2.91 -6.81 -0.64
N THR A 31 -3.04 -8.09 -0.97
CA THR A 31 -3.66 -9.15 -0.19
C THR A 31 -2.85 -9.47 1.06
N THR A 32 -1.52 -9.57 0.96
CA THR A 32 -0.66 -9.78 2.14
C THR A 32 -0.77 -8.62 3.14
N TRP A 33 -0.89 -7.39 2.64
CA TRP A 33 -1.09 -6.20 3.48
C TRP A 33 -2.48 -6.21 4.14
N LEU A 34 -3.51 -6.64 3.40
CA LEU A 34 -4.87 -6.74 3.91
C LEU A 34 -5.03 -7.86 4.96
N GLU A 35 -4.42 -9.03 4.75
CA GLU A 35 -4.36 -10.10 5.74
C GLU A 35 -3.67 -9.66 7.02
N ARG A 36 -2.58 -8.89 6.89
CA ARG A 36 -1.89 -8.33 8.05
C ARG A 36 -2.76 -7.31 8.79
N ALA A 37 -3.43 -6.40 8.08
CA ALA A 37 -4.38 -5.46 8.66
C ALA A 37 -5.45 -6.17 9.50
N ARG A 38 -6.04 -7.25 8.96
CA ARG A 38 -7.05 -8.06 9.66
C ARG A 38 -6.52 -8.69 10.95
N ARG A 39 -5.31 -9.26 10.92
CA ARG A 39 -4.69 -9.85 12.13
C ARG A 39 -4.42 -8.81 13.22
N ILE A 40 -3.97 -7.63 12.84
CA ILE A 40 -3.69 -6.55 13.78
C ILE A 40 -5.00 -6.02 14.38
N LEU A 41 -6.04 -5.83 13.57
CA LEU A 41 -7.37 -5.42 14.05
C LEU A 41 -7.95 -6.42 15.05
N HIS A 42 -7.89 -7.71 14.74
CA HIS A 42 -8.31 -8.78 15.67
C HIS A 42 -7.54 -8.75 17.00
N SER A 43 -6.27 -8.33 16.96
CA SER A 43 -5.45 -8.18 18.17
C SER A 43 -5.87 -6.95 18.97
N ALA A 44 -6.18 -5.83 18.30
CA ALA A 44 -6.71 -4.63 18.92
C ALA A 44 -8.03 -4.90 19.65
N GLU A 45 -8.95 -5.63 19.01
CA GLU A 45 -10.24 -6.01 19.58
C GLU A 45 -10.11 -6.84 20.87
N LYS A 46 -9.11 -7.73 20.92
CA LYS A 46 -8.84 -8.56 22.10
C LYS A 46 -8.33 -7.80 23.30
N VAL A 47 -7.57 -6.72 23.08
CA VAL A 47 -6.95 -5.96 24.18
C VAL A 47 -7.71 -4.68 24.52
N ALA A 48 -8.74 -4.32 23.76
CA ALA A 48 -9.48 -3.07 23.89
C ALA A 48 -10.08 -2.81 25.29
N VAL A 49 -10.45 -3.86 26.02
CA VAL A 49 -11.02 -3.75 27.37
C VAL A 49 -9.94 -3.54 28.42
N ASP A 50 -8.83 -4.27 28.31
CA ASP A 50 -7.77 -4.32 29.34
C ASP A 50 -6.71 -3.22 29.15
N ASP A 51 -6.48 -2.80 27.90
CA ASP A 51 -5.50 -1.79 27.52
C ASP A 51 -5.99 -1.01 26.27
N PRO A 52 -6.85 0.01 26.47
CA PRO A 52 -7.43 0.79 25.38
C PRO A 52 -6.40 1.64 24.62
N ASP A 53 -5.33 2.09 25.30
CA ASP A 53 -4.27 2.88 24.67
C ASP A 53 -3.48 2.03 23.66
N SER A 54 -3.08 0.82 24.05
CA SER A 54 -2.45 -0.12 23.11
C SER A 54 -3.40 -0.58 22.01
N ALA A 55 -4.68 -0.79 22.33
CA ALA A 55 -5.69 -1.15 21.33
C ALA A 55 -5.82 -0.07 20.25
N TYR A 56 -5.78 1.20 20.62
CA TYR A 56 -5.83 2.31 19.67
C TYR A 56 -4.64 2.30 18.71
N VAL A 57 -3.42 2.09 19.21
CA VAL A 57 -2.20 2.02 18.38
C VAL A 57 -2.30 0.86 17.38
N LEU A 58 -2.77 -0.30 17.82
CA LEU A 58 -2.98 -1.46 16.95
C LEU A 58 -4.06 -1.19 15.89
N ALA A 59 -5.19 -0.61 16.28
CA ALA A 59 -6.25 -0.25 15.34
C ALA A 59 -5.77 0.74 14.27
N TYR A 60 -4.96 1.73 14.66
CA TYR A 60 -4.33 2.66 13.73
C TYR A 60 -3.36 1.96 12.75
N ASP A 61 -2.51 1.06 13.25
CA ASP A 61 -1.58 0.32 12.39
C ASP A 61 -2.32 -0.61 11.40
N ALA A 62 -3.42 -1.23 11.84
CA ALA A 62 -4.31 -2.00 10.97
C ALA A 62 -4.89 -1.12 9.84
N ALA A 63 -5.38 0.08 10.15
CA ALA A 63 -5.91 1.01 9.17
C ALA A 63 -4.85 1.47 8.16
N ARG A 64 -3.62 1.69 8.62
CA ARG A 64 -2.47 2.01 7.75
C ARG A 64 -2.15 0.87 6.79
N HIS A 65 -2.12 -0.38 7.28
CA HIS A 65 -1.87 -1.55 6.44
C HIS A 65 -2.98 -1.76 5.41
N ALA A 66 -4.25 -1.57 5.78
CA ALA A 66 -5.38 -1.65 4.84
C ALA A 66 -5.31 -0.57 3.76
N SER A 67 -4.91 0.65 4.12
CA SER A 67 -4.72 1.74 3.15
C SER A 67 -3.56 1.44 2.20
N THR A 68 -2.48 0.84 2.70
CA THR A 68 -1.33 0.41 1.89
C THR A 68 -1.75 -0.69 0.91
N ALA A 69 -2.56 -1.65 1.37
CA ALA A 69 -3.11 -2.70 0.52
C ALA A 69 -3.89 -2.13 -0.68
N LEU A 70 -4.74 -1.13 -0.43
CA LEU A 70 -5.52 -0.47 -1.46
C LEU A 70 -4.64 0.24 -2.50
N LEU A 71 -3.62 0.99 -2.05
CA LEU A 71 -2.73 1.71 -2.95
C LEU A 71 -1.92 0.75 -3.83
N VAL A 72 -1.40 -0.33 -3.24
CA VAL A 72 -0.69 -1.38 -3.98
C VAL A 72 -1.61 -2.03 -5.01
N GLN A 73 -2.86 -2.34 -4.65
CA GLN A 73 -3.83 -2.90 -5.58
C GLN A 73 -4.14 -1.95 -6.74
N GLN A 74 -4.30 -0.65 -6.48
CA GLN A 74 -4.56 0.36 -7.51
C GLN A 74 -3.36 0.56 -8.46
N ASP A 75 -2.14 0.45 -7.95
CA ASP A 75 -0.93 0.51 -8.77
C ASP A 75 -0.71 -0.76 -9.60
N CYS A 76 -1.24 -1.91 -9.17
CA CYS A 76 -1.28 -3.15 -9.95
C CYS A 76 -2.38 -3.11 -11.03
N ASP A 77 -3.58 -2.64 -10.70
CA ASP A 77 -4.73 -2.60 -11.60
C ASP A 77 -4.56 -1.57 -12.73
N ARG A 78 -3.85 -0.46 -12.48
CA ARG A 78 -3.52 0.53 -13.51
C ARG A 78 -2.44 0.03 -14.51
N ARG A 79 -1.86 -1.15 -14.30
CA ARG A 79 -0.85 -1.80 -15.16
C ARG A 79 -1.42 -2.94 -16.01
N ALA A 80 -2.70 -3.30 -15.85
CA ALA A 80 -3.44 -4.21 -16.72
C ALA A 80 -4.16 -3.43 -17.83
#